data_AF-A0A959KX92-F1
#
_entry.id   AF-A0A959KX92-F1
#
_cell.length_a   1.000
_cell.length_b   1.000
_cell.length_c   1.000
_cell.angle_alpha   90.00
_cell.angle_beta   90.00
_cell.angle_gamma   90.00
#
_symmetry.space_group_name_H-M   'P 1'
#
loop_
_entity.id
_entity.type
_entity.pdbx_description
1 polymer ?
#
loop_
_entity_poly.entity_id
_entity_poly.type
_entity_poly.pdbx_seq_one_letter_code
_entity_poly.pdbx_strand_id
1 'polypeptide(L)'
;TANYTSSWGWTVLCTPQGIPNAVDYVRQTTGSYETTRLLSQDSAEGEWNVGNLLIGQTILINGAYSRSGTQTSKVFNQQTYSSEFSVDVTDLGIDKSTYEISGGTGDFTLSGENGDGQSFSISGTITFLGNQSAAVTINGQTHTINW
;
A
#
# COMPACT_ATOMS: atom_id res chain seq x y z
N THR A 1 20.39 9.77 10.01
CA THR A 1 20.79 9.31 8.67
C THR A 1 19.71 8.41 8.12
N ALA A 2 19.49 8.40 6.81
CA ALA A 2 18.53 7.50 6.19
C ALA A 2 19.11 6.92 4.90
N ASN A 3 18.86 5.63 4.67
CA ASN A 3 19.34 4.89 3.50
C ASN A 3 18.17 4.07 2.95
N TYR A 4 17.90 4.21 1.66
CA TYR A 4 16.81 3.50 1.00
C TYR A 4 17.30 2.94 -0.32
N THR A 5 16.92 1.70 -0.59
CA THR A 5 17.14 1.03 -1.87
C THR A 5 15.79 0.63 -2.42
N SER A 6 15.53 0.93 -3.69
CA SER A 6 14.32 0.51 -4.36
C SER A 6 14.68 -0.13 -5.69
N SER A 7 14.12 -1.30 -5.95
CA SER A 7 14.12 -1.96 -7.25
C SER A 7 12.69 -1.99 -7.78
N TRP A 8 12.53 -1.77 -9.08
CA TRP A 8 11.23 -1.85 -9.72
C TRP A 8 11.37 -2.40 -11.13
N GLY A 9 10.30 -3.00 -11.61
CA GLY A 9 10.19 -3.55 -12.95
C GLY A 9 8.77 -3.36 -13.46
N TRP A 10 8.62 -3.35 -14.78
CA TRP A 10 7.30 -3.34 -15.39
C TRP A 10 7.28 -4.13 -16.69
N THR A 11 6.12 -4.69 -17.00
CA THR A 11 5.86 -5.45 -18.22
C THR A 11 4.60 -4.91 -18.86
N VAL A 12 4.67 -4.48 -20.12
CA VAL A 12 3.47 -4.10 -20.89
C VAL A 12 2.79 -5.38 -21.39
N LEU A 13 1.51 -5.48 -21.06
CA LEU A 13 0.62 -6.53 -21.53
C LEU A 13 -0.16 -6.01 -22.75
N CYS A 14 0.03 -6.65 -23.89
CA CYS A 14 -0.65 -6.31 -25.14
C CYS A 14 -1.83 -7.25 -25.43
N THR A 15 -2.80 -6.75 -26.20
CA THR A 15 -3.82 -7.59 -26.83
C THR A 15 -3.20 -8.51 -27.88
N PRO A 16 -3.92 -9.52 -28.40
CA PRO A 16 -3.44 -10.38 -29.49
C PRO A 16 -3.03 -9.62 -30.76
N GLN A 17 -3.54 -8.39 -30.96
CA GLN A 17 -3.17 -7.51 -32.07
C GLN A 17 -1.92 -6.67 -31.80
N GLY A 18 -1.24 -6.88 -30.67
CA GLY A 18 -0.04 -6.13 -30.28
C GLY A 18 -0.31 -4.74 -29.72
N ILE A 19 -1.56 -4.44 -29.33
CA ILE A 19 -1.94 -3.14 -28.79
C ILE A 19 -1.80 -3.16 -27.27
N PRO A 20 -1.05 -2.24 -26.63
CA PRO A 20 -0.94 -2.17 -25.17
C PRO A 20 -2.31 -2.05 -24.48
N ASN A 21 -2.57 -2.89 -23.48
CA ASN A 21 -3.84 -2.87 -22.73
C ASN A 21 -3.63 -2.65 -21.23
N ALA A 22 -2.58 -3.26 -20.66
CA ALA A 22 -2.27 -3.16 -19.25
C ALA A 22 -0.75 -3.11 -19.01
N VAL A 23 -0.35 -2.74 -17.81
CA VAL A 23 1.03 -2.83 -17.32
C VAL A 23 1.03 -3.56 -15.99
N ASP A 24 1.83 -4.61 -15.88
CA ASP A 24 2.20 -5.17 -14.59
C ASP A 24 3.41 -4.40 -14.07
N TYR A 25 3.31 -3.87 -12.86
CA TYR A 25 4.34 -3.12 -12.17
C TYR A 25 4.67 -3.81 -10.86
N VAL A 26 5.95 -4.07 -10.64
CA VAL A 26 6.45 -4.66 -9.41
C VAL A 26 7.50 -3.76 -8.79
N ARG A 27 7.50 -3.65 -7.47
CA ARG A 27 8.46 -2.86 -6.72
C ARG A 27 8.84 -3.57 -5.43
N GLN A 28 10.13 -3.56 -5.12
CA GLN A 28 10.66 -3.93 -3.82
C GLN A 28 11.49 -2.77 -3.27
N THR A 29 11.45 -2.59 -1.96
CA THR A 29 12.15 -1.50 -1.28
C THR A 29 12.65 -1.99 0.05
N THR A 30 13.87 -1.60 0.39
CA THR A 30 14.41 -1.70 1.74
C THR A 30 14.83 -0.30 2.19
N GLY A 31 14.68 -0.04 3.48
CA GLY A 31 14.91 1.26 4.05
C GLY A 31 15.42 1.15 5.47
N SER A 32 16.28 2.08 5.85
CA SER A 32 16.60 2.31 7.25
C SER A 32 16.69 3.79 7.51
N TYR A 33 16.26 4.20 8.69
CA TYR A 33 16.51 5.55 9.15
C TYR A 33 16.82 5.56 10.63
N GLU A 34 17.60 6.56 11.01
CA GLU A 34 18.14 6.71 12.33
C GLU A 34 18.01 8.17 12.74
N THR A 35 17.35 8.37 13.86
CA THR A 35 17.28 9.64 14.58
C THR A 35 17.99 9.51 15.93
N THR A 36 18.00 10.58 16.71
CA THR A 36 18.52 10.58 18.08
C THR A 36 17.74 9.66 19.02
N ARG A 37 16.47 9.34 18.71
CA ARG A 37 15.58 8.58 19.60
C ARG A 37 15.06 7.26 19.02
N LEU A 38 15.29 7.01 17.73
CA LEU A 38 14.67 5.90 17.01
C LEU A 38 15.62 5.35 15.95
N LEU A 39 15.69 4.03 15.87
CA LEU A 39 16.24 3.29 14.73
C LEU A 39 15.09 2.55 14.05
N SER A 40 15.04 2.56 12.72
CA SER A 40 14.04 1.84 11.94
C SER A 40 14.71 1.06 10.82
N GLN A 41 14.20 -0.13 10.55
CA GLN A 41 14.53 -0.93 9.38
C GLN A 41 13.23 -1.46 8.79
N ASP A 42 13.02 -1.22 7.50
CA ASP A 42 11.77 -1.44 6.81
C ASP A 42 12.01 -2.13 5.47
N SER A 43 11.10 -3.00 5.09
CA SER A 43 10.97 -3.54 3.74
C SER A 43 9.54 -3.38 3.25
N ALA A 44 9.39 -3.14 1.95
CA ALA A 44 8.08 -3.07 1.33
C ALA A 44 8.13 -3.65 -0.08
N GLU A 45 7.04 -4.27 -0.48
CA GLU A 45 6.81 -4.79 -1.81
C GLU A 45 5.44 -4.33 -2.32
N GLY A 46 5.33 -4.20 -3.63
CA GLY A 46 4.07 -3.88 -4.27
C GLY A 46 4.01 -4.51 -5.64
N GLU A 47 2.88 -5.10 -5.95
CA GLU A 47 2.57 -5.71 -7.24
C GLU A 47 1.25 -5.12 -7.73
N TRP A 48 1.26 -4.55 -8.92
CA TRP A 48 0.15 -3.76 -9.43
C TRP A 48 -0.11 -4.08 -10.89
N ASN A 49 -1.35 -4.38 -11.23
CA ASN A 49 -1.85 -4.42 -12.59
C ASN A 49 -2.60 -3.11 -12.88
N VAL A 50 -2.10 -2.36 -13.85
CA VAL A 50 -2.70 -1.11 -14.32
C VAL A 50 -3.32 -1.36 -15.69
N GLY A 51 -4.63 -1.57 -15.70
CA GLY A 51 -5.41 -1.90 -16.89
C GLY A 51 -6.12 -0.71 -17.52
N ASN A 52 -6.81 -0.97 -18.63
CA ASN A 52 -7.55 0.02 -19.41
C ASN A 52 -6.71 1.21 -19.85
N LEU A 53 -5.46 0.98 -20.28
CA LEU A 53 -4.54 2.08 -20.63
C LEU A 53 -5.05 2.92 -21.80
N LEU A 54 -5.47 2.28 -22.90
CA LEU A 54 -5.81 2.97 -24.14
C LEU A 54 -7.32 3.14 -24.37
N ILE A 55 -8.15 2.29 -23.77
CA ILE A 55 -9.61 2.29 -23.95
C ILE A 55 -10.32 2.73 -22.68
N GLY A 56 -11.56 3.23 -22.82
CA GLY A 56 -12.37 3.69 -21.71
C GLY A 56 -11.92 5.01 -21.08
N GLN A 57 -12.74 5.53 -20.17
CA GLN A 57 -12.51 6.79 -19.46
C GLN A 57 -11.78 6.61 -18.12
N THR A 58 -11.61 5.36 -17.67
CA THR A 58 -11.08 5.03 -16.34
C THR A 58 -9.91 4.06 -16.47
N ILE A 59 -8.80 4.36 -15.81
CA ILE A 59 -7.72 3.40 -15.55
C ILE A 59 -8.14 2.54 -14.37
N LEU A 60 -7.97 1.22 -14.47
CA LEU A 60 -8.26 0.31 -13.36
C LEU A 60 -6.96 -0.21 -12.77
N ILE A 61 -6.81 -0.09 -11.46
CA ILE A 61 -5.64 -0.55 -10.72
C ILE A 61 -6.08 -1.68 -9.79
N ASN A 62 -5.43 -2.82 -9.91
CA ASN A 62 -5.57 -3.97 -9.03
C ASN A 62 -4.18 -4.33 -8.50
N GLY A 63 -4.09 -4.87 -7.29
CA GLY A 63 -2.79 -5.29 -6.80
C GLY A 63 -2.71 -5.41 -5.30
N ALA A 64 -1.50 -5.63 -4.82
CA ALA A 64 -1.20 -5.78 -3.42
C ALA A 64 0.00 -4.91 -3.03
N TYR A 65 0.00 -4.47 -1.78
CA TYR A 65 1.15 -3.83 -1.16
C TYR A 65 1.36 -4.43 0.22
N SER A 66 2.59 -4.77 0.54
CA SER A 66 2.97 -5.18 1.89
C SER A 66 4.18 -4.37 2.36
N ARG A 67 4.22 -4.10 3.65
CA ARG A 67 5.33 -3.47 4.34
C ARG A 67 5.55 -4.15 5.68
N SER A 68 6.77 -4.58 5.93
CA SER A 68 7.24 -5.04 7.23
C SER A 68 8.31 -4.09 7.75
N GLY A 69 8.34 -3.88 9.05
CA GLY A 69 9.32 -2.98 9.65
C GLY A 69 9.58 -3.28 11.11
N THR A 70 10.74 -2.85 11.58
CA THR A 70 11.12 -2.85 12.98
C THR A 70 11.52 -1.45 13.40
N GLN A 71 11.11 -1.06 14.60
CA GLN A 71 11.41 0.21 15.22
C GLN A 71 11.98 -0.03 16.61
N THR A 72 13.22 0.39 16.84
CA THR A 72 13.88 0.29 18.14
C THR A 72 14.03 1.68 18.74
N SER A 73 13.44 1.89 19.91
CA SER A 73 13.68 3.10 20.69
C SER A 73 15.14 3.15 21.13
N LYS A 74 15.74 4.34 21.12
CA LYS A 74 17.08 4.59 21.71
C LYS A 74 17.01 5.24 23.08
N VAL A 75 15.80 5.49 23.56
CA VAL A 75 15.52 6.09 24.86
C VAL A 75 14.70 5.12 25.71
N PHE A 76 14.68 5.35 27.02
CA PHE A 76 14.01 4.47 27.98
C PHE A 76 14.49 3.02 27.88
N ASN A 77 13.56 2.05 27.86
CA ASN A 77 13.86 0.62 27.87
C ASN A 77 14.38 0.09 26.53
N GLN A 78 14.59 0.97 25.54
CA GLN A 78 15.07 0.62 24.21
C GLN A 78 14.28 -0.53 23.55
N GLN A 79 12.97 -0.53 23.79
CA GLN A 79 12.07 -1.55 23.28
C GLN A 79 12.05 -1.54 21.75
N THR A 80 11.93 -2.73 21.19
CA THR A 80 11.78 -2.94 19.76
C THR A 80 10.34 -3.34 19.45
N TYR A 81 9.81 -2.79 18.37
CA TYR A 81 8.47 -3.07 17.88
C TYR A 81 8.60 -3.53 16.43
N SER A 82 7.94 -4.63 16.07
CA SER A 82 7.75 -5.03 14.69
C SER A 82 6.33 -4.70 14.25
N SER A 83 6.16 -4.38 12.99
CA SER A 83 4.85 -4.17 12.38
C SER A 83 4.82 -4.68 10.96
N GLU A 84 3.71 -5.26 10.57
CA GLU A 84 3.42 -5.66 9.20
C GLU A 84 2.09 -5.06 8.77
N PHE A 85 2.08 -4.45 7.59
CA PHE A 85 0.90 -3.91 6.95
C PHE A 85 0.78 -4.55 5.58
N SER A 86 -0.40 -5.08 5.25
CA SER A 86 -0.74 -5.51 3.90
C SER A 86 -2.06 -4.88 3.46
N VAL A 87 -2.19 -4.63 2.16
CA VAL A 87 -3.43 -4.22 1.52
C VAL A 87 -3.54 -4.84 0.15
N ASP A 88 -4.68 -5.44 -0.14
CA ASP A 88 -5.09 -5.91 -1.45
C ASP A 88 -6.13 -4.95 -2.00
N VAL A 89 -5.88 -4.37 -3.17
CA VAL A 89 -6.73 -3.38 -3.82
C VAL A 89 -7.39 -4.00 -5.04
N THR A 90 -8.69 -3.81 -5.14
CA THR A 90 -9.52 -4.30 -6.24
C THR A 90 -10.25 -3.14 -6.92
N ASP A 91 -10.18 -3.11 -8.24
CA ASP A 91 -10.88 -2.18 -9.13
C ASP A 91 -10.75 -0.71 -8.71
N LEU A 92 -9.56 -0.28 -8.27
CA LEU A 92 -9.29 1.13 -8.01
C LEU A 92 -9.32 1.91 -9.33
N GLY A 93 -10.42 2.63 -9.54
CA GLY A 93 -10.66 3.43 -10.72
C GLY A 93 -10.02 4.81 -10.59
N ILE A 94 -9.29 5.23 -11.62
CA ILE A 94 -8.81 6.60 -11.79
C ILE A 94 -9.43 7.18 -13.06
N ASP A 95 -10.16 8.29 -12.95
CA ASP A 95 -10.71 8.98 -14.11
C ASP A 95 -9.58 9.63 -14.94
N LYS A 96 -9.54 9.36 -16.25
CA LYS A 96 -8.45 9.84 -17.13
C LYS A 96 -8.52 11.33 -17.43
N SER A 97 -9.66 11.96 -17.21
CA SER A 97 -9.88 13.39 -17.47
C SER A 97 -9.53 14.24 -16.24
N THR A 98 -9.86 13.77 -15.04
CA THR A 98 -9.58 14.49 -13.79
C THR A 98 -8.33 14.00 -13.08
N TYR A 99 -7.86 12.78 -13.38
CA TYR A 99 -6.81 12.06 -12.67
C TYR A 99 -7.13 11.78 -11.20
N GLU A 100 -8.42 11.79 -10.85
CA GLU A 100 -8.90 11.52 -9.50
C GLU A 100 -9.37 10.08 -9.36
N ILE A 101 -9.29 9.56 -8.13
CA ILE A 101 -9.90 8.28 -7.77
C ILE A 101 -11.41 8.41 -7.98
N SER A 102 -12.00 7.48 -8.73
CA SER A 102 -13.43 7.41 -9.02
C SER A 102 -14.15 6.31 -8.24
N GLY A 103 -13.42 5.33 -7.71
CA GLY A 103 -13.99 4.22 -6.93
C GLY A 103 -13.01 3.07 -6.71
N GLY A 104 -13.47 2.01 -6.05
CA GLY A 104 -12.72 0.78 -5.81
C GLY A 104 -12.78 0.33 -4.36
N THR A 105 -12.16 -0.80 -4.06
CA THR A 105 -12.07 -1.34 -2.69
C THR A 105 -10.67 -1.80 -2.37
N GLY A 106 -10.36 -1.93 -1.08
CA GLY A 106 -9.21 -2.69 -0.65
C GLY A 106 -9.41 -3.32 0.72
N ASP A 107 -8.84 -4.50 0.92
CA ASP A 107 -8.82 -5.21 2.19
C ASP A 107 -7.44 -5.06 2.79
N PHE A 108 -7.34 -4.64 4.05
CA PHE A 108 -6.04 -4.45 4.70
C PHE A 108 -5.94 -5.23 6.00
N THR A 109 -4.70 -5.54 6.37
CA THR A 109 -4.33 -6.07 7.69
C THR A 109 -3.14 -5.28 8.22
N LEU A 110 -3.20 -4.90 9.50
CA LEU A 110 -2.11 -4.32 10.26
C LEU A 110 -1.87 -5.18 11.49
N SER A 111 -0.68 -5.73 11.61
CA SER A 111 -0.24 -6.46 12.79
C SER A 111 1.02 -5.83 13.37
N GLY A 112 1.27 -6.11 14.63
CA GLY A 112 2.52 -5.74 15.27
C GLY A 112 2.77 -6.50 16.55
N GLU A 113 4.03 -6.51 16.97
CA GLU A 113 4.52 -7.19 18.16
C GLU A 113 5.54 -6.29 18.87
N ASN A 114 5.49 -6.26 20.21
CA ASN A 114 6.52 -5.59 21.00
C ASN A 114 7.61 -6.56 21.47
N GLY A 115 8.71 -6.02 22.00
CA GLY A 115 9.84 -6.81 22.50
C GLY A 115 9.51 -7.76 23.66
N ASP A 116 8.33 -7.61 24.28
CA ASP A 116 7.83 -8.47 25.36
C ASP A 116 6.91 -9.59 24.82
N GLY A 117 6.76 -9.72 23.49
CA GLY A 117 5.96 -10.74 22.82
C GLY A 117 4.45 -10.48 22.79
N GLN A 118 4.01 -9.28 23.18
CA GLN A 118 2.60 -8.89 23.05
C GLN A 118 2.32 -8.44 21.62
N SER A 119 1.28 -9.01 21.02
CA SER A 119 0.91 -8.74 19.64
C SER A 119 -0.51 -8.20 19.50
N PHE A 120 -0.75 -7.53 18.37
CA PHE A 120 -2.07 -7.15 17.91
C PHE A 120 -2.21 -7.46 16.42
N SER A 121 -3.45 -7.64 15.96
CA SER A 121 -3.78 -7.70 14.54
C SER A 121 -5.15 -7.07 14.33
N ILE A 122 -5.24 -6.19 13.33
CA ILE A 122 -6.45 -5.46 12.96
C ILE A 122 -6.59 -5.60 11.46
N SER A 123 -7.76 -6.08 11.01
CA SER A 123 -8.12 -6.12 9.60
C SER A 123 -9.34 -5.25 9.35
N GLY A 124 -9.45 -4.74 8.13
CA GLY A 124 -10.55 -3.90 7.73
C GLY A 124 -10.63 -3.72 6.23
N THR A 125 -11.61 -2.94 5.80
CA THR A 125 -11.85 -2.64 4.39
C THR A 125 -11.78 -1.15 4.14
N ILE A 126 -11.33 -0.78 2.94
CA ILE A 126 -11.32 0.57 2.40
C ILE A 126 -12.27 0.56 1.21
N THR A 127 -13.23 1.48 1.19
CA THR A 127 -14.07 1.75 0.02
C THR A 127 -13.71 3.14 -0.48
N PHE A 128 -13.15 3.23 -1.68
CA PHE A 128 -12.88 4.49 -2.33
C PHE A 128 -14.19 5.02 -2.90
N LEU A 129 -14.61 6.21 -2.46
CA LEU A 129 -15.93 6.80 -2.79
C LEU A 129 -15.84 7.78 -3.97
N GLY A 130 -14.61 8.07 -4.43
CA GLY A 130 -14.32 9.19 -5.29
C GLY A 130 -14.50 10.53 -4.60
N ASN A 131 -14.44 11.63 -5.37
CA ASN A 131 -14.56 13.00 -4.84
C ASN A 131 -13.65 13.27 -3.62
N GLN A 132 -12.42 12.73 -3.68
CA GLN A 132 -11.42 12.84 -2.62
C GLN A 132 -11.90 12.29 -1.26
N SER A 133 -12.66 11.19 -1.29
CA SER A 133 -13.18 10.54 -0.09
C SER A 133 -13.02 9.03 -0.11
N ALA A 134 -12.82 8.44 1.07
CA ALA A 134 -12.82 6.99 1.29
C ALA A 134 -13.46 6.65 2.64
N ALA A 135 -14.13 5.50 2.69
CA ALA A 135 -14.67 4.93 3.92
C ALA A 135 -13.79 3.76 4.37
N VAL A 136 -13.31 3.80 5.60
CA VAL A 136 -12.51 2.72 6.22
C VAL A 136 -13.37 2.04 7.28
N THR A 137 -13.56 0.72 7.15
CA THR A 137 -14.35 -0.07 8.10
C THR A 137 -13.45 -1.02 8.87
N ILE A 138 -13.45 -0.88 10.21
CA ILE A 138 -12.68 -1.71 11.14
C ILE A 138 -13.63 -2.21 12.22
N ASN A 139 -13.68 -3.51 12.46
CA ASN A 139 -14.57 -4.11 13.48
C ASN A 139 -16.05 -3.65 13.36
N GLY A 140 -16.53 -3.45 12.13
CA GLY A 140 -17.89 -2.99 11.85
C GLY A 140 -18.14 -1.49 12.10
N GLN A 141 -17.13 -0.72 12.50
CA GLN A 141 -17.20 0.74 12.59
C GLN A 141 -16.60 1.38 11.34
N THR A 142 -17.35 2.26 10.70
CA THR A 142 -16.93 2.95 9.48
C THR A 142 -16.53 4.39 9.78
N HIS A 143 -15.37 4.79 9.29
CA HIS A 143 -14.82 6.13 9.37
C HIS A 143 -14.59 6.69 7.97
N THR A 144 -15.13 7.86 7.68
CA THR A 144 -14.90 8.54 6.40
C THR A 144 -13.71 9.47 6.51
N ILE A 145 -12.82 9.40 5.53
CA ILE A 145 -11.64 10.24 5.37
C ILE A 145 -11.83 11.08 4.11
N ASN A 146 -11.54 12.37 4.20
CA ASN A 146 -11.54 13.30 3.06
C ASN A 146 -10.15 13.92 2.94
N TRP A 147 -9.70 14.22 1.72
CA TRP A 147 -8.41 14.85 1.43
C TRP A 147 -8.49 15.95 0.38
#